data_AF-A0A1W9PGJ1-F1
#
_entry.id   AF-A0A1W9PGJ1-F1
#
_cell.length_a   1.000
_cell.length_b   1.000
_cell.length_c   1.000
_cell.angle_alpha   90.00
_cell.angle_beta   90.00
_cell.angle_gamma   90.00
#
_symmetry.space_group_name_H-M   'P 1'
#
loop_
_entity.id
_entity.type
_entity.pdbx_description
1 polymer ?
#
loop_
_entity_poly.entity_id
_entity_poly.type
_entity_poly.pdbx_seq_one_letter_code
_entity_poly.pdbx_strand_id
1 'polypeptide(L)'
;MEIQLQQFINQHVKVVEPLMKQVNLSYWKATISGKEEDYQHYADLSLKLRQVYSNRQEFEQLKKFKASGQIHEPLLRRQLTILYNSYLENQIDPELIKAMVQKSTAVESKFNTFRGKIGTKEVTNNQILQILRTEKNSQERKAAWEASKQIGPVVTPELLELVKLRNQAARSLGFDNFYVMSLTLAEQDEDELVTIFQQLEDLTNEPFRRLKAELDSVLAKRYGIQPEEMRPWHYEDPFFQEAPKIGQINLDRYFKNKDIVELARLYYRGIDLPADDILEHSDLFEKPGKDQHAYCTDIDRLGDVRILANIR
;
A
#
# COMPACT_ATOMS: atom_id res chain seq x y z
N MET A 1 -22.08 21.06 24.00
CA MET A 1 -20.96 20.72 23.10
C MET A 1 -21.41 19.96 21.87
N GLU A 2 -22.29 18.96 21.99
CA GLU A 2 -22.74 18.13 20.85
C GLU A 2 -23.35 18.92 19.68
N ILE A 3 -24.24 19.88 19.94
CA ILE A 3 -24.83 20.73 18.90
C ILE A 3 -23.74 21.49 18.11
N GLN A 4 -22.72 22.01 18.80
CA GLN A 4 -21.62 22.74 18.18
C GLN A 4 -20.73 21.81 17.35
N LEU A 5 -20.46 20.60 17.85
CA LEU A 5 -19.74 19.57 17.10
C LEU A 5 -20.52 19.15 15.85
N GLN A 6 -21.83 18.92 15.95
CA GLN A 6 -22.67 18.59 14.80
C GLN A 6 -22.67 19.70 13.75
N GLN A 7 -22.74 20.96 14.18
CA GLN A 7 -22.63 22.12 13.28
C GLN A 7 -21.26 22.17 12.58
N PHE A 8 -20.18 21.93 13.32
CA PHE A 8 -18.83 21.81 12.76
C PHE A 8 -18.76 20.70 11.70
N ILE A 9 -19.24 19.49 12.03
CA ILE A 9 -19.25 18.34 11.12
C ILE A 9 -20.06 18.66 9.86
N ASN A 10 -21.25 19.22 10.01
CA ASN A 10 -22.10 19.58 8.87
C ASN A 10 -21.41 20.59 7.94
N GLN A 11 -20.68 21.57 8.50
CA GLN A 11 -19.94 22.54 7.70
C GLN A 11 -18.73 21.89 7.02
N HIS A 12 -18.01 21.02 7.73
CA HIS A 12 -16.89 20.27 7.19
C HIS A 12 -17.31 19.37 6.03
N VAL A 13 -18.39 18.58 6.19
CA VAL A 13 -18.93 17.69 5.14
C VAL A 13 -19.34 18.49 3.91
N LYS A 14 -20.01 19.64 4.06
CA LYS A 14 -20.38 20.52 2.93
C LYS A 14 -19.18 20.95 2.07
N VAL A 15 -18.00 21.06 2.66
CA VAL A 15 -16.76 21.44 1.96
C VAL A 15 -16.07 20.19 1.39
N VAL A 16 -15.91 19.15 2.21
CA VAL A 16 -15.09 17.99 1.89
C VAL A 16 -15.78 17.03 0.93
N GLU A 17 -17.08 16.78 1.05
CA GLU A 17 -17.81 15.84 0.20
C GLU A 17 -17.66 16.14 -1.31
N PRO A 18 -18.01 17.35 -1.81
CA PRO A 18 -17.86 17.66 -3.23
C PRO A 18 -16.39 17.69 -3.67
N LEU A 19 -15.47 18.08 -2.79
CA LEU A 19 -14.05 18.15 -3.11
C LEU A 19 -13.42 16.76 -3.19
N MET A 20 -13.75 15.86 -2.26
CA MET A 20 -13.28 14.48 -2.24
C MET A 20 -13.79 13.71 -3.46
N LYS A 21 -15.07 13.90 -3.84
CA LYS A 21 -15.61 13.34 -5.09
C LYS A 21 -14.81 13.80 -6.31
N GLN A 22 -14.49 15.10 -6.38
CA GLN A 22 -13.66 15.64 -7.47
C GLN A 22 -12.24 15.08 -7.46
N VAL A 23 -11.60 14.95 -6.29
CA VAL A 23 -10.28 14.34 -6.15
C VAL A 23 -10.29 12.90 -6.67
N ASN A 24 -11.26 12.10 -6.24
CA ASN A 24 -11.37 10.69 -6.63
C ASN A 24 -11.66 10.52 -8.14
N LEU A 25 -12.55 11.34 -8.70
CA LEU A 25 -12.82 11.35 -10.15
C LEU A 25 -11.59 11.77 -10.97
N SER A 26 -10.86 12.79 -10.50
CA SER A 26 -9.65 13.25 -11.17
C SER A 26 -8.53 12.22 -11.10
N TYR A 27 -8.37 11.53 -9.96
CA TYR A 27 -7.47 10.40 -9.83
C TYR A 27 -7.85 9.29 -10.82
N TRP A 28 -9.11 8.86 -10.81
CA TRP A 28 -9.66 7.84 -11.72
C TRP A 28 -9.39 8.18 -13.20
N LYS A 29 -9.57 9.45 -13.58
CA LYS A 29 -9.29 9.90 -14.94
C LYS A 29 -7.79 9.86 -15.26
N ALA A 30 -6.95 10.36 -14.36
CA ALA A 30 -5.50 10.43 -14.54
C ALA A 30 -4.87 9.04 -14.69
N THR A 31 -5.27 8.08 -13.86
CA THR A 31 -4.79 6.69 -13.93
C THR A 31 -5.32 5.97 -15.17
N ILE A 32 -6.46 6.34 -15.72
CA ILE A 32 -6.98 5.79 -16.98
C ILE A 32 -6.27 6.36 -18.20
N SER A 33 -6.03 7.67 -18.21
CA SER A 33 -5.52 8.38 -19.39
C SER A 33 -4.00 8.37 -19.49
N GLY A 34 -3.30 8.34 -18.36
CA GLY A 34 -1.85 8.47 -18.28
C GLY A 34 -1.32 9.86 -18.62
N LYS A 35 -2.18 10.86 -18.81
CA LYS A 35 -1.78 12.19 -19.29
C LYS A 35 -1.30 13.07 -18.14
N GLU A 36 -0.23 13.81 -18.39
CA GLU A 36 0.36 14.72 -17.40
C GLU A 36 -0.61 15.84 -16.96
N GLU A 37 -1.44 16.36 -17.87
CA GLU A 37 -2.48 17.35 -17.56
C GLU A 37 -3.54 16.83 -16.58
N ASP A 38 -3.90 15.55 -16.66
CA ASP A 38 -4.88 14.93 -15.76
C ASP A 38 -4.25 14.68 -14.37
N TYR A 39 -2.98 14.26 -14.33
CA TYR A 39 -2.23 14.12 -13.08
C TYR A 39 -2.01 15.45 -12.37
N GLN A 40 -1.71 16.51 -13.12
CA GLN A 40 -1.58 17.85 -12.53
C GLN A 40 -2.92 18.32 -11.94
N HIS A 41 -4.03 18.08 -12.63
CA HIS A 41 -5.35 18.41 -12.10
C HIS A 41 -5.69 17.64 -10.81
N TYR A 42 -5.37 16.34 -10.75
CA TYR A 42 -5.49 15.54 -9.54
C TYR A 42 -4.62 16.08 -8.40
N ALA A 43 -3.37 16.45 -8.68
CA ALA A 43 -2.44 16.99 -7.68
C ALA A 43 -2.97 18.30 -7.07
N ASP A 44 -3.49 19.22 -7.90
CA ASP A 44 -4.04 20.50 -7.47
C ASP A 44 -5.27 20.31 -6.55
N LEU A 45 -6.17 19.39 -6.90
CA LEU A 45 -7.35 19.08 -6.07
C LEU A 45 -6.95 18.39 -4.76
N SER A 46 -5.99 17.46 -4.81
CA SER A 46 -5.49 16.76 -3.63
C SER A 46 -4.83 17.73 -2.63
N LEU A 47 -4.09 18.72 -3.14
CA LEU A 47 -3.52 19.78 -2.31
C LEU A 47 -4.62 20.61 -1.64
N LYS A 48 -5.66 21.01 -2.38
CA LYS A 48 -6.80 21.75 -1.81
C LYS A 48 -7.50 20.95 -0.71
N LEU A 49 -7.71 19.65 -0.92
CA LEU A 49 -8.32 18.77 0.09
C LEU A 49 -7.45 18.70 1.34
N ARG A 50 -6.14 18.51 1.18
CA ARG A 50 -5.19 18.45 2.30
C ARG A 50 -5.15 19.76 3.10
N GLN A 51 -5.25 20.91 2.43
CA GLN A 51 -5.27 22.23 3.08
C GLN A 51 -6.43 22.38 4.08
N VAL A 52 -7.58 21.73 3.85
CA VAL A 52 -8.70 21.71 4.81
C VAL A 52 -8.24 21.15 6.15
N TYR A 53 -7.55 20.01 6.12
CA TYR A 53 -7.08 19.31 7.33
C TYR A 53 -5.86 19.99 7.99
N SER A 54 -5.16 20.89 7.30
CA SER A 54 -4.08 21.71 7.86
C SER A 54 -4.58 22.98 8.58
N ASN A 55 -5.89 23.23 8.62
CA ASN A 55 -6.45 24.41 9.28
C ASN A 55 -6.29 24.33 10.81
N ARG A 56 -5.36 25.12 11.35
CA ARG A 56 -5.05 25.19 12.79
C ARG A 56 -6.24 25.64 13.63
N GLN A 57 -7.08 26.56 13.15
CA GLN A 57 -8.21 27.06 13.93
C GLN A 57 -9.29 25.99 14.10
N GLU A 58 -9.58 25.24 13.03
CA GLU A 58 -10.51 24.11 13.07
C GLU A 58 -9.97 22.99 13.96
N PHE A 59 -8.67 22.69 13.89
CA PHE A 59 -8.05 21.72 14.79
C PHE A 59 -8.14 22.12 16.27
N GLU A 60 -7.96 23.40 16.59
CA GLU A 60 -8.18 23.90 17.96
C GLU A 60 -9.63 23.72 18.44
N GLN A 61 -10.62 23.80 17.54
CA GLN A 61 -12.01 23.50 17.89
C GLN A 61 -12.20 22.01 18.18
N LEU A 62 -11.65 21.12 17.36
CA LEU A 62 -11.68 19.67 17.58
C LEU A 62 -11.02 19.27 18.90
N LYS A 63 -9.87 19.89 19.24
CA LYS A 63 -9.23 19.74 20.55
C LYS A 63 -10.16 20.12 21.70
N LYS A 64 -10.86 21.25 21.61
CA LYS A 64 -11.81 21.70 22.63
C LYS A 64 -12.98 20.73 22.79
N PHE A 65 -13.54 20.22 21.68
CA PHE A 65 -14.61 19.22 21.75
C PHE A 65 -14.11 17.95 22.44
N LYS A 66 -12.92 17.45 22.08
CA LYS A 66 -12.33 16.23 22.66
C LYS A 66 -12.02 16.40 24.16
N ALA A 67 -11.42 17.52 24.54
CA ALA A 67 -11.05 17.81 25.93
C ALA A 67 -12.26 18.07 26.84
N SER A 68 -13.42 18.43 26.28
CA SER A 68 -14.60 18.76 27.08
C SER A 68 -15.18 17.56 27.85
N GLY A 69 -15.04 16.34 27.32
CA GLY A 69 -15.70 15.16 27.89
C GLY A 69 -17.24 15.19 27.83
N GLN A 70 -17.83 16.15 27.11
CA GLN A 70 -19.29 16.40 27.06
C GLN A 70 -19.97 15.87 25.79
N ILE A 71 -19.26 15.09 24.98
CA ILE A 71 -19.84 14.40 23.81
C ILE A 71 -20.14 12.97 24.26
N HIS A 72 -21.41 12.65 24.43
CA HIS A 72 -21.86 11.36 24.95
C HIS A 72 -22.47 10.48 23.86
N GLU A 73 -23.07 11.09 22.83
CA GLU A 73 -23.64 10.36 21.70
C GLU A 73 -22.54 9.56 20.96
N PRO A 74 -22.69 8.23 20.85
CA PRO A 74 -21.62 7.36 20.33
C PRO A 74 -21.14 7.69 18.92
N LEU A 75 -22.05 8.02 17.99
CA LEU A 75 -21.68 8.31 16.60
C LEU A 75 -20.87 9.62 16.50
N LEU A 76 -21.29 10.67 17.19
CA LEU A 76 -20.60 11.95 17.29
C LEU A 76 -19.22 11.80 17.92
N ARG A 77 -19.09 10.95 18.96
CA ARG A 77 -17.76 10.63 19.53
C ARG A 77 -16.85 9.95 18.52
N ARG A 78 -17.39 9.01 17.73
CA ARG A 78 -16.63 8.33 16.67
C ARG A 78 -16.19 9.33 15.60
N GLN A 79 -17.12 10.14 15.09
CA GLN A 79 -16.84 11.16 14.08
C GLN A 79 -15.81 12.19 14.57
N LEU A 80 -15.92 12.65 15.81
CA LEU A 80 -14.93 13.53 16.43
C LEU A 80 -13.54 12.88 16.47
N THR A 81 -13.45 11.60 16.79
CA THR A 81 -12.17 10.90 16.86
C THR A 81 -11.53 10.78 15.49
N ILE A 82 -12.28 10.36 14.47
CA ILE A 82 -11.80 10.28 13.08
C ILE A 82 -11.31 11.66 12.61
N LEU A 83 -12.16 12.69 12.75
CA LEU A 83 -11.82 14.05 12.32
C LEU A 83 -10.60 14.59 13.07
N TYR A 84 -10.54 14.41 14.39
CA TYR A 84 -9.40 14.83 15.18
C TYR A 84 -8.09 14.21 14.66
N ASN A 85 -8.09 12.89 14.40
CA ASN A 85 -6.91 12.19 13.91
C ASN A 85 -6.51 12.68 12.51
N SER A 86 -7.46 12.84 11.58
CA SER A 86 -7.21 13.36 10.22
C SER A 86 -6.65 14.78 10.23
N TYR A 87 -7.07 15.65 11.16
CA TYR A 87 -6.47 16.98 11.29
C TYR A 87 -5.08 16.92 11.93
N LEU A 88 -4.89 16.08 12.96
CA LEU A 88 -3.64 16.00 13.73
C LEU A 88 -2.43 15.66 12.85
N GLU A 89 -2.52 14.66 11.97
CA GLU A 89 -1.42 14.33 11.02
C GLU A 89 -1.03 15.50 10.11
N ASN A 90 -1.93 16.46 9.89
CA ASN A 90 -1.75 17.58 8.98
C ASN A 90 -1.33 18.89 9.70
N GLN A 91 -1.05 18.84 11.02
CA GLN A 91 -0.58 19.98 11.82
C GLN A 91 0.96 20.14 11.82
N ILE A 92 1.63 19.66 10.77
CA ILE A 92 3.10 19.69 10.66
C ILE A 92 3.53 20.99 9.95
N ASP A 93 4.72 21.49 10.28
CA ASP A 93 5.33 22.62 9.58
C ASP A 93 5.39 22.38 8.05
N PRO A 94 4.91 23.31 7.21
CA PRO A 94 4.91 23.14 5.75
C PRO A 94 6.30 22.87 5.15
N GLU A 95 7.37 23.47 5.67
CA GLU A 95 8.72 23.22 5.17
C GLU A 95 9.20 21.82 5.56
N LEU A 96 8.82 21.32 6.73
CA LEU A 96 9.10 19.94 7.12
C LEU A 96 8.32 18.94 6.27
N ILE A 97 7.04 19.22 5.96
CA ILE A 97 6.26 18.42 5.01
C ILE A 97 6.96 18.37 3.66
N LYS A 98 7.35 19.54 3.13
CA LYS A 98 8.04 19.64 1.84
C LYS A 98 9.35 18.86 1.83
N ALA A 99 10.16 18.97 2.87
CA ALA A 99 11.41 18.21 3.00
C ALA A 99 11.17 16.69 3.03
N MET A 100 10.15 16.23 3.77
CA MET A 100 9.77 14.80 3.80
C MET A 100 9.33 14.30 2.42
N VAL A 101 8.48 15.06 1.72
CA VAL A 101 8.01 14.71 0.37
C VAL A 101 9.20 14.63 -0.59
N GLN A 102 10.04 15.66 -0.64
CA GLN A 102 11.22 15.68 -1.51
C GLN A 102 12.17 14.51 -1.25
N LYS A 103 12.44 14.17 0.03
CA LYS A 103 13.28 13.01 0.34
C LYS A 103 12.63 11.69 0.02
N SER A 104 11.32 11.54 0.27
CA SER A 104 10.59 10.33 -0.11
C SER A 104 10.65 10.08 -1.62
N THR A 105 10.39 11.13 -2.43
CA THR A 105 10.44 11.05 -3.88
C THR A 105 11.85 10.73 -4.39
N ALA A 106 12.90 11.31 -3.79
CA ALA A 106 14.28 11.02 -4.17
C ALA A 106 14.66 9.55 -3.90
N VAL A 107 14.29 9.00 -2.73
CA VAL A 107 14.51 7.60 -2.38
C VAL A 107 13.78 6.68 -3.34
N GLU A 108 12.50 6.94 -3.61
CA GLU A 108 11.67 6.17 -4.55
C GLU A 108 12.24 6.20 -5.97
N SER A 109 12.64 7.38 -6.47
CA SER A 109 13.26 7.54 -7.78
C SER A 109 14.53 6.68 -7.93
N LYS A 110 15.35 6.60 -6.89
CA LYS A 110 16.54 5.73 -6.88
C LYS A 110 16.19 4.25 -6.95
N PHE A 111 15.19 3.79 -6.20
CA PHE A 111 14.72 2.41 -6.30
C PHE A 111 14.24 2.08 -7.72
N ASN A 112 13.51 2.98 -8.36
CA ASN A 112 12.94 2.76 -9.69
C ASN A 112 13.99 2.77 -10.82
N THR A 113 14.99 3.66 -10.70
CA THR A 113 16.00 3.88 -11.76
C THR A 113 17.24 3.01 -11.62
N PHE A 114 17.57 2.55 -10.41
CA PHE A 114 18.77 1.74 -10.18
C PHE A 114 18.74 0.41 -10.94
N ARG A 115 19.91 0.00 -11.41
CA ARG A 115 20.13 -1.32 -12.03
C ARG A 115 21.29 -2.00 -11.32
N GLY A 116 21.00 -3.16 -10.74
CA GLY A 116 22.03 -4.03 -10.18
C GLY A 116 22.94 -4.55 -11.29
N LYS A 117 24.12 -5.03 -10.92
CA LYS A 117 25.13 -5.55 -11.86
C LYS A 117 25.47 -6.99 -11.54
N ILE A 118 25.49 -7.83 -12.57
CA ILE A 118 26.10 -9.17 -12.55
C ILE A 118 27.41 -9.06 -13.33
N GLY A 119 28.54 -9.11 -12.62
CA GLY A 119 29.83 -8.73 -13.18
C GLY A 119 29.80 -7.26 -13.62
N THR A 120 30.06 -7.00 -14.91
CA THR A 120 30.03 -5.64 -15.49
C THR A 120 28.69 -5.27 -16.12
N LYS A 121 27.77 -6.23 -16.26
CA LYS A 121 26.51 -6.04 -16.99
C LYS A 121 25.40 -5.60 -16.05
N GLU A 122 24.74 -4.49 -16.40
CA GLU A 122 23.51 -4.06 -15.75
C GLU A 122 22.35 -5.01 -16.05
N VAL A 123 21.56 -5.31 -15.02
CA VAL A 123 20.41 -6.20 -15.10
C VAL A 123 19.16 -5.52 -14.53
N THR A 124 18.02 -5.78 -15.16
CA THR A 124 16.71 -5.31 -14.68
C THR A 124 16.13 -6.26 -13.64
N ASN A 125 15.17 -5.80 -12.83
CA ASN A 125 14.46 -6.66 -11.88
C ASN A 125 13.78 -7.86 -12.57
N ASN A 126 13.17 -7.65 -13.74
CA ASN A 126 12.56 -8.74 -14.50
C ASN A 126 13.59 -9.78 -14.95
N GLN A 127 14.79 -9.36 -15.34
CA GLN A 127 15.87 -10.29 -15.68
C GLN A 127 16.36 -11.06 -14.46
N ILE A 128 16.51 -10.39 -13.30
CA ILE A 128 16.87 -11.06 -12.04
C ILE A 128 15.81 -12.10 -11.67
N LEU A 129 14.53 -11.74 -11.66
CA LEU A 129 13.42 -12.65 -11.37
C LEU A 129 13.36 -13.81 -12.36
N GLN A 130 13.61 -13.55 -13.65
CA GLN A 130 13.68 -14.60 -14.65
C GLN A 130 14.82 -15.59 -14.34
N ILE A 131 16.03 -15.10 -14.03
CA ILE A 131 17.16 -15.94 -13.62
C ILE A 131 16.79 -16.78 -12.39
N LEU A 132 16.22 -16.16 -11.34
CA LEU A 132 15.80 -16.88 -10.13
C LEU A 132 14.65 -17.88 -10.37
N ARG A 133 13.86 -17.72 -11.43
CA ARG A 133 12.82 -18.69 -11.81
C ARG A 133 13.33 -19.85 -12.66
N THR A 134 14.22 -19.58 -13.63
CA THR A 134 14.58 -20.58 -14.65
C THR A 134 15.97 -21.18 -14.52
N GLU A 135 16.92 -20.45 -13.93
CA GLU A 135 18.31 -20.90 -13.83
C GLU A 135 18.46 -21.99 -12.77
N LYS A 136 19.30 -23.00 -13.06
CA LYS A 136 19.63 -24.10 -12.15
C LYS A 136 21.01 -23.96 -11.53
N ASN A 137 21.93 -23.24 -12.17
CA ASN A 137 23.27 -23.01 -11.64
C ASN A 137 23.23 -22.13 -10.38
N SER A 138 23.68 -22.68 -9.24
CA SER A 138 23.66 -21.98 -7.96
C SER A 138 24.49 -20.68 -7.95
N GLN A 139 25.63 -20.63 -8.64
CA GLN A 139 26.49 -19.45 -8.68
C GLN A 139 25.86 -18.30 -9.49
N GLU A 140 25.22 -18.62 -10.61
CA GLU A 140 24.51 -17.62 -11.42
C GLU A 140 23.29 -17.05 -10.68
N ARG A 141 22.54 -17.92 -10.00
CA ARG A 141 21.42 -17.52 -9.13
C ARG A 141 21.90 -16.62 -7.99
N LYS A 142 23.01 -16.99 -7.35
CA LYS A 142 23.63 -16.19 -6.29
C LYS A 142 23.98 -14.79 -6.80
N ALA A 143 24.66 -14.70 -7.94
CA ALA A 143 25.04 -13.41 -8.53
C ALA A 143 23.80 -12.54 -8.85
N ALA A 144 22.72 -13.15 -9.37
CA ALA A 144 21.47 -12.44 -9.61
C ALA A 144 20.79 -11.97 -8.31
N TRP A 145 20.75 -12.82 -7.28
CA TRP A 145 20.20 -12.45 -5.98
C TRP A 145 21.01 -11.33 -5.32
N GLU A 146 22.34 -11.40 -5.34
CA GLU A 146 23.22 -10.35 -4.80
C GLU A 146 23.06 -9.04 -5.57
N ALA A 147 22.92 -9.09 -6.90
CA ALA A 147 22.62 -7.91 -7.72
C ALA A 147 21.32 -7.22 -7.28
N SER A 148 20.30 -7.98 -6.86
CA SER A 148 19.05 -7.41 -6.33
C SER A 148 19.22 -6.65 -5.01
N LYS A 149 20.27 -6.95 -4.23
CA LYS A 149 20.53 -6.33 -2.93
C LYS A 149 21.47 -5.13 -3.01
N GLN A 150 22.12 -4.89 -4.15
CA GLN A 150 23.07 -3.78 -4.35
C GLN A 150 22.45 -2.39 -4.15
N ILE A 151 21.13 -2.25 -4.33
CA ILE A 151 20.42 -0.99 -4.06
C ILE A 151 20.46 -0.59 -2.59
N GLY A 152 20.51 -1.56 -1.67
CA GLY A 152 20.39 -1.32 -0.23
C GLY A 152 21.38 -0.28 0.30
N PRO A 153 22.71 -0.46 0.12
CA PRO A 153 23.70 0.53 0.53
C PRO A 153 23.56 1.90 -0.17
N VAL A 154 23.00 1.95 -1.38
CA VAL A 154 22.84 3.19 -2.16
C VAL A 154 21.72 4.08 -1.58
N VAL A 155 20.63 3.47 -1.11
CA VAL A 155 19.46 4.20 -0.57
C VAL A 155 19.51 4.40 0.94
N THR A 156 20.27 3.57 1.67
CA THR A 156 20.32 3.59 3.14
C THR A 156 20.57 4.99 3.73
N PRO A 157 21.55 5.79 3.25
CA PRO A 157 21.80 7.12 3.82
C PRO A 157 20.58 8.06 3.75
N GLU A 158 19.92 8.11 2.59
CA GLU A 158 18.76 9.00 2.38
C GLU A 158 17.50 8.47 3.07
N LEU A 159 17.33 7.16 3.17
CA LEU A 159 16.26 6.55 3.95
C LEU A 159 16.41 6.91 5.44
N LEU A 160 17.63 6.89 5.98
CA LEU A 160 17.88 7.30 7.36
C LEU A 160 17.61 8.79 7.60
N GLU A 161 17.92 9.65 6.62
CA GLU A 161 17.51 11.06 6.66
C GLU A 161 15.99 11.23 6.68
N LEU A 162 15.28 10.49 5.82
CA LEU A 162 13.81 10.51 5.79
C LEU A 162 13.21 10.04 7.13
N VAL A 163 13.76 8.99 7.73
CA VAL A 163 13.35 8.51 9.07
C VAL A 163 13.52 9.61 10.12
N LYS A 164 14.63 10.36 10.09
CA LYS A 164 14.86 11.49 11.01
C LYS A 164 13.84 12.60 10.83
N LEU A 165 13.54 12.99 9.58
CA LEU A 165 12.53 14.01 9.27
C LEU A 165 11.13 13.59 9.74
N ARG A 166 10.74 12.34 9.47
CA ARG A 166 9.46 11.76 9.92
C ARG A 166 9.36 11.75 11.44
N ASN A 167 10.42 11.36 12.15
CA ASN A 167 10.45 11.38 13.61
C ASN A 167 10.45 12.80 14.18
N GLN A 168 11.08 13.76 13.51
CA GLN A 168 10.98 15.17 13.88
C GLN A 168 9.53 15.67 13.77
N ALA A 169 8.83 15.31 12.69
CA ALA A 169 7.43 15.67 12.51
C ALA A 169 6.54 15.07 13.60
N ALA A 170 6.70 13.77 13.88
CA ALA A 170 5.95 13.09 14.93
C ALA A 170 6.16 13.71 16.31
N ARG A 171 7.41 14.05 16.66
CA ARG A 171 7.75 14.73 17.92
C ARG A 171 7.15 16.13 18.02
N SER A 172 7.09 16.87 16.90
CA SER A 172 6.43 18.18 16.88
C SER A 172 4.93 18.09 17.19
N LEU A 173 4.31 16.92 16.98
CA LEU A 173 2.93 16.63 17.28
C LEU A 173 2.73 15.93 18.64
N GLY A 174 3.80 15.72 19.41
CA GLY A 174 3.75 15.12 20.74
C GLY A 174 3.86 13.59 20.77
N PHE A 175 4.30 12.95 19.69
CA PHE A 175 4.56 11.50 19.65
C PHE A 175 6.06 11.19 19.77
N ASP A 176 6.42 10.02 20.30
CA ASP A 176 7.82 9.61 20.47
C ASP A 176 8.57 9.50 19.14
N ASN A 177 7.89 8.94 18.13
CA ASN A 177 8.41 8.69 16.80
C ASN A 177 7.26 8.52 15.79
N PHE A 178 7.62 8.45 14.50
CA PHE A 178 6.65 8.36 13.41
C PHE A 178 5.88 7.05 13.41
N TYR A 179 6.49 5.95 13.85
CA TYR A 179 5.82 4.64 13.93
C TYR A 179 4.66 4.68 14.94
N VAL A 180 4.91 5.16 16.16
CA VAL A 180 3.87 5.32 17.21
C VAL A 180 2.78 6.29 16.74
N MET A 181 3.15 7.39 16.09
CA MET A 181 2.18 8.32 15.51
C MET A 181 1.30 7.64 14.46
N SER A 182 1.88 6.93 13.51
CA SER A 182 1.12 6.25 12.45
C SER A 182 0.14 5.22 13.01
N LEU A 183 0.57 4.40 13.98
CA LEU A 183 -0.31 3.43 14.63
C LEU A 183 -1.43 4.12 15.40
N THR A 184 -1.10 5.13 16.22
CA THR A 184 -2.10 5.83 17.05
C THR A 184 -3.17 6.52 16.20
N LEU A 185 -2.76 7.18 15.11
CA LEU A 185 -3.69 7.86 14.21
C LEU A 185 -4.56 6.89 13.41
N ALA A 186 -4.05 5.68 13.15
CA ALA A 186 -4.81 4.55 12.62
C ALA A 186 -5.63 3.79 13.68
N GLU A 187 -5.64 4.28 14.93
CA GLU A 187 -6.35 3.69 16.07
C GLU A 187 -5.90 2.24 16.37
N GLN A 188 -4.61 1.96 16.16
CA GLN A 188 -3.98 0.68 16.45
C GLN A 188 -3.14 0.79 17.71
N ASP A 189 -3.31 -0.16 18.62
CA ASP A 189 -2.49 -0.33 19.81
C ASP A 189 -1.24 -1.18 19.47
N GLU A 190 -0.06 -0.66 19.83
CA GLU A 190 1.21 -1.32 19.52
C GLU A 190 1.35 -2.65 20.27
N ASP A 191 0.98 -2.71 21.55
CA ASP A 191 1.11 -3.90 22.38
C ASP A 191 0.15 -5.00 21.91
N GLU A 192 -1.07 -4.63 21.53
CA GLU A 192 -2.03 -5.56 20.92
C GLU A 192 -1.52 -6.12 19.60
N LEU A 193 -0.99 -5.27 18.70
CA LEU A 193 -0.41 -5.71 17.43
C LEU A 193 0.76 -6.67 17.63
N VAL A 194 1.71 -6.34 18.51
CA VAL A 194 2.86 -7.20 18.83
C VAL A 194 2.38 -8.53 19.40
N THR A 195 1.39 -8.50 20.29
CA THR A 195 0.82 -9.72 20.89
C THR A 195 0.17 -10.62 19.83
N ILE A 196 -0.62 -10.06 18.91
CA ILE A 196 -1.24 -10.80 17.81
C ILE A 196 -0.16 -11.43 16.93
N PHE A 197 0.88 -10.68 16.55
CA PHE A 197 1.95 -11.21 15.72
C PHE A 197 2.75 -12.32 16.41
N GLN A 198 3.02 -12.21 17.71
CA GLN A 198 3.67 -13.29 18.46
C GLN A 198 2.82 -14.56 18.49
N GLN A 199 1.50 -14.42 18.74
CA GLN A 199 0.60 -15.57 18.72
C GLN A 199 0.54 -16.23 17.35
N LEU A 200 0.49 -15.44 16.28
CA LEU A 200 0.52 -15.96 14.91
C LEU A 200 1.84 -16.65 14.61
N GLU A 201 2.97 -16.10 15.02
CA GLU A 201 4.28 -16.74 14.89
C GLU A 201 4.28 -18.10 15.61
N ASP A 202 3.90 -18.14 16.89
CA ASP A 202 3.90 -19.36 17.70
C ASP A 202 3.02 -20.47 17.09
N LEU A 203 1.81 -20.10 16.63
CA LEU A 203 0.87 -21.03 16.00
C LEU A 203 1.37 -21.53 14.64
N THR A 204 2.09 -20.71 13.89
CA THR A 204 2.53 -21.03 12.52
C THR A 204 3.94 -21.59 12.44
N ASN A 205 4.77 -21.44 13.47
CA ASN A 205 6.20 -21.81 13.46
C ASN A 205 6.42 -23.28 13.09
N GLU A 206 5.76 -24.22 13.78
CA GLU A 206 5.93 -25.64 13.50
C GLU A 206 5.32 -26.08 12.15
N PRO A 207 4.08 -25.69 11.78
CA PRO A 207 3.57 -25.92 10.43
C PRO A 207 4.46 -25.36 9.32
N PHE A 208 4.95 -24.12 9.49
CA PHE A 208 5.88 -23.49 8.56
C PHE A 208 7.18 -24.26 8.46
N ARG A 209 7.78 -24.67 9.58
CA ARG A 209 9.03 -25.45 9.60
C ARG A 209 8.91 -26.75 8.81
N ARG A 210 7.80 -27.48 8.97
CA ARG A 210 7.55 -28.73 8.22
C ARG A 210 7.42 -28.46 6.73
N LEU A 211 6.55 -27.52 6.35
CA LEU A 211 6.36 -27.14 4.95
C LEU A 211 7.67 -26.64 4.32
N LYS A 212 8.45 -25.87 5.08
CA LYS A 212 9.74 -25.34 4.65
C LYS A 212 10.78 -26.45 4.44
N ALA A 213 10.81 -27.46 5.31
CA ALA A 213 11.69 -28.62 5.15
C ALA A 213 11.31 -29.46 3.92
N GLU A 214 10.01 -29.68 3.68
CA GLU A 214 9.52 -30.35 2.47
C GLU A 214 9.92 -29.55 1.21
N LEU A 215 9.71 -28.23 1.25
CA LEU A 215 10.06 -27.34 0.17
C LEU A 215 11.56 -27.37 -0.15
N ASP A 216 12.39 -27.27 0.89
CA ASP A 216 13.85 -27.30 0.76
C ASP A 216 14.33 -28.62 0.18
N SER A 217 13.73 -29.74 0.59
CA SER A 217 14.04 -31.06 0.01
C SER A 217 13.75 -31.12 -1.49
N VAL A 218 12.58 -30.61 -1.91
CA VAL A 218 12.18 -30.57 -3.33
C VAL A 218 13.13 -29.68 -4.15
N LEU A 219 13.45 -28.48 -3.65
CA LEU A 219 14.33 -27.54 -4.32
C LEU A 219 15.79 -28.00 -4.33
N ALA A 220 16.30 -28.54 -3.23
CA ALA A 220 17.64 -29.09 -3.15
C ALA A 220 17.85 -30.18 -4.21
N LYS A 221 16.87 -31.08 -4.37
CA LYS A 221 16.88 -32.09 -5.44
C LYS A 221 16.83 -31.46 -6.85
N ARG A 222 16.09 -30.36 -7.04
CA ARG A 222 16.04 -29.61 -8.32
C ARG A 222 17.41 -29.01 -8.69
N TYR A 223 18.18 -28.57 -7.71
CA TYR A 223 19.49 -27.93 -7.91
C TYR A 223 20.68 -28.88 -7.72
N GLY A 224 20.45 -30.13 -7.33
CA GLY A 224 21.51 -31.12 -7.12
C GLY A 224 22.38 -30.85 -5.90
N ILE A 225 21.82 -30.24 -4.86
CA ILE A 225 22.49 -29.91 -3.60
C ILE A 225 21.82 -30.65 -2.43
N GLN A 226 22.44 -30.63 -1.25
CA GLN A 226 21.80 -31.10 -0.01
C GLN A 226 20.85 -30.02 0.57
N PRO A 227 19.79 -30.41 1.31
CA PRO A 227 18.87 -29.44 1.93
C PRO A 227 19.58 -28.39 2.81
N GLU A 228 20.66 -28.77 3.51
CA GLU A 228 21.43 -27.88 4.39
C GLU A 228 22.26 -26.83 3.61
N GLU A 229 22.46 -27.08 2.31
CA GLU A 229 23.12 -26.16 1.38
C GLU A 229 22.15 -25.15 0.76
N MET A 230 20.86 -25.22 1.09
CA MET A 230 19.87 -24.22 0.66
C MET A 230 20.27 -22.82 1.14
N ARG A 231 20.01 -21.81 0.30
CA ARG A 231 20.41 -20.41 0.47
C ARG A 231 19.33 -19.53 -0.13
N PRO A 232 19.26 -18.22 0.22
CA PRO A 232 18.20 -17.33 -0.27
C PRO A 232 18.04 -17.30 -1.80
N TRP A 233 19.14 -17.47 -2.55
CA TRP A 233 19.09 -17.48 -4.02
C TRP A 233 18.54 -18.79 -4.62
N HIS A 234 18.30 -19.84 -3.83
CA HIS A 234 17.65 -21.07 -4.30
C HIS A 234 16.12 -20.97 -4.34
N TYR A 235 15.52 -19.88 -3.86
CA TYR A 235 14.09 -19.61 -4.03
C TYR A 235 13.84 -18.74 -5.26
N GLU A 236 12.64 -18.85 -5.82
CA GLU A 236 12.22 -18.10 -7.02
C GLU A 236 11.99 -16.62 -6.71
N ASP A 237 11.42 -16.32 -5.53
CA ASP A 237 11.26 -14.95 -5.03
C ASP A 237 12.49 -14.52 -4.19
N PRO A 238 13.14 -13.39 -4.51
CA PRO A 238 14.37 -12.95 -3.83
C PRO A 238 14.19 -12.52 -2.36
N PHE A 239 12.94 -12.40 -1.88
CA PHE A 239 12.60 -12.06 -0.51
C PHE A 239 11.87 -13.18 0.23
N PHE A 240 11.62 -14.31 -0.45
CA PHE A 240 10.80 -15.42 0.04
C PHE A 240 9.40 -14.99 0.51
N GLN A 241 8.81 -13.99 -0.16
CA GLN A 241 7.45 -13.51 0.11
C GLN A 241 6.38 -14.36 -0.60
N GLU A 242 6.77 -15.10 -1.63
CA GLU A 242 5.90 -16.02 -2.37
C GLU A 242 6.48 -17.44 -2.30
N ALA A 243 5.60 -18.42 -2.09
CA ALA A 243 5.98 -19.82 -2.17
C ALA A 243 6.40 -20.17 -3.61
N PRO A 244 7.56 -20.83 -3.81
CA PRO A 244 8.03 -21.21 -5.13
C PRO A 244 7.12 -22.28 -5.74
N LYS A 245 7.07 -22.34 -7.06
CA LYS A 245 6.23 -23.29 -7.78
C LYS A 245 6.82 -24.71 -7.67
N ILE A 246 6.33 -25.47 -6.69
CA ILE A 246 6.71 -26.87 -6.46
C ILE A 246 5.65 -27.89 -6.89
N GLY A 247 4.40 -27.46 -7.10
CA GLY A 247 3.27 -28.33 -7.42
C GLY A 247 2.95 -28.46 -8.91
N GLN A 248 2.25 -29.54 -9.26
CA GLN A 248 1.71 -29.80 -10.62
C GLN A 248 0.32 -29.17 -10.85
N ILE A 249 -0.27 -28.53 -9.83
CA ILE A 249 -1.64 -28.01 -9.91
C ILE A 249 -1.63 -26.75 -10.77
N ASN A 250 -2.22 -26.86 -11.96
CA ASN A 250 -2.46 -25.74 -12.85
C ASN A 250 -3.91 -25.27 -12.70
N LEU A 251 -4.12 -24.15 -12.01
CA LEU A 251 -5.44 -23.54 -11.86
C LEU A 251 -5.88 -22.75 -13.11
N ASP A 252 -4.95 -22.34 -13.98
CA ASP A 252 -5.25 -21.58 -15.20
C ASP A 252 -6.22 -22.34 -16.11
N ARG A 253 -6.22 -23.69 -16.03
CA ARG A 253 -7.16 -24.54 -16.78
C ARG A 253 -8.64 -24.21 -16.53
N TYR A 254 -8.97 -23.65 -15.36
CA TYR A 254 -10.34 -23.31 -15.01
C TYR A 254 -10.81 -21.98 -15.60
N PHE A 255 -9.87 -21.10 -15.98
CA PHE A 255 -10.13 -19.75 -16.48
C PHE A 255 -9.80 -19.58 -17.96
N LYS A 256 -8.96 -20.45 -18.52
CA LYS A 256 -8.56 -20.41 -19.93
C LYS A 256 -9.78 -20.35 -20.85
N ASN A 257 -9.78 -19.36 -21.75
CA ASN A 257 -10.83 -19.10 -22.75
C ASN A 257 -12.22 -18.81 -22.16
N LYS A 258 -12.32 -18.39 -20.88
CA LYS A 258 -13.58 -17.94 -20.27
C LYS A 258 -13.59 -16.44 -20.12
N ASP A 259 -14.78 -15.85 -20.18
CA ASP A 259 -15.00 -14.46 -19.80
C ASP A 259 -14.92 -14.33 -18.28
N ILE A 260 -13.81 -13.81 -17.79
CA ILE A 260 -13.59 -13.67 -16.35
C ILE A 260 -14.49 -12.58 -15.73
N VAL A 261 -14.94 -11.60 -16.51
CA VAL A 261 -15.87 -10.56 -16.04
C VAL A 261 -17.24 -11.19 -15.80
N GLU A 262 -17.71 -12.03 -16.72
CA GLU A 262 -18.97 -12.73 -16.54
C GLU A 262 -18.91 -13.79 -15.44
N LEU A 263 -17.79 -14.50 -15.29
CA LEU A 263 -17.60 -15.40 -14.15
C LEU A 263 -17.69 -14.68 -12.81
N ALA A 264 -17.07 -13.50 -12.70
CA ALA A 264 -17.18 -12.67 -11.51
C ALA A 264 -18.62 -12.21 -11.27
N ARG A 265 -19.31 -11.74 -12.32
CA ARG A 265 -20.72 -11.32 -12.25
C ARG A 265 -21.62 -12.45 -11.74
N LEU A 266 -21.49 -13.65 -12.31
CA LEU A 266 -22.28 -14.82 -11.92
C LEU A 266 -22.00 -15.24 -10.48
N TYR A 267 -20.73 -15.24 -10.05
CA TYR A 267 -20.36 -15.56 -8.69
C TYR A 267 -21.04 -14.63 -7.68
N TYR A 268 -20.91 -13.32 -7.90
CA TYR A 268 -21.43 -12.28 -7.02
C TYR A 268 -22.97 -12.29 -6.97
N ARG A 269 -23.65 -12.49 -8.11
CA ARG A 269 -25.10 -12.73 -8.13
C ARG A 269 -25.51 -14.01 -7.39
N GLY A 270 -24.72 -15.08 -7.53
CA GLY A 270 -25.01 -16.37 -6.88
C GLY A 270 -24.92 -16.35 -5.36
N ILE A 271 -24.32 -15.30 -4.77
CA ILE A 271 -24.25 -15.07 -3.32
C ILE A 271 -25.08 -13.85 -2.89
N ASP A 272 -26.04 -13.41 -3.72
CA ASP A 272 -26.94 -12.27 -3.47
C ASP A 272 -26.23 -10.94 -3.22
N LEU A 273 -25.05 -10.75 -3.84
CA LEU A 273 -24.25 -9.51 -3.79
C LEU A 273 -23.92 -9.03 -5.22
N PRO A 274 -24.93 -8.65 -6.04
CA PRO A 274 -24.71 -8.30 -7.44
C PRO A 274 -23.70 -7.16 -7.60
N ALA A 275 -22.69 -7.37 -8.46
CA ALA A 275 -21.63 -6.39 -8.74
C ALA A 275 -21.89 -5.59 -10.04
N ASP A 276 -23.12 -5.57 -10.51
CA ASP A 276 -23.48 -5.06 -11.84
C ASP A 276 -23.09 -3.59 -12.04
N ASP A 277 -23.50 -2.72 -11.12
CA ASP A 277 -23.20 -1.28 -11.16
C ASP A 277 -21.69 -1.01 -11.04
N ILE A 278 -20.98 -1.82 -10.27
CA ILE A 278 -19.52 -1.71 -10.13
C ILE A 278 -18.87 -2.04 -11.47
N LEU A 279 -19.24 -3.16 -12.10
CA LEU A 279 -18.67 -3.60 -13.36
C LEU A 279 -18.99 -2.62 -14.50
N GLU A 280 -20.16 -1.98 -14.50
CA GLU A 280 -20.55 -0.98 -15.49
C GLU A 280 -19.70 0.30 -15.40
N HIS A 281 -19.41 0.78 -14.19
CA HIS A 281 -18.59 1.99 -13.97
C HIS A 281 -17.07 1.74 -14.01
N SER A 282 -16.65 0.48 -14.13
CA SER A 282 -15.25 0.05 -14.06
C SER A 282 -14.52 0.14 -15.40
N ASP A 283 -13.20 0.25 -15.34
CA ASP A 283 -12.31 0.21 -16.49
C ASP A 283 -11.46 -1.07 -16.41
N LEU A 284 -11.95 -2.15 -17.02
CA LEU A 284 -11.49 -3.51 -16.72
C LEU A 284 -10.42 -4.06 -17.66
N PHE A 285 -10.31 -3.54 -18.87
CA PHE A 285 -9.45 -4.09 -19.93
C PHE A 285 -8.19 -3.24 -20.14
N GLU A 286 -7.13 -3.86 -20.66
CA GLU A 286 -5.89 -3.16 -20.97
C GLU A 286 -6.08 -2.11 -22.07
N LYS A 287 -5.41 -0.95 -21.93
CA LYS A 287 -5.32 0.06 -22.99
C LYS A 287 -4.07 0.94 -22.82
N PRO A 288 -3.58 1.57 -23.91
CA PRO A 288 -2.41 2.44 -23.84
C PRO A 288 -2.59 3.60 -22.84
N GLY A 289 -1.54 3.91 -22.08
CA GLY A 289 -1.50 5.02 -21.13
C GLY A 289 -2.09 4.73 -19.75
N LYS A 290 -2.91 3.67 -19.61
CA LYS A 290 -3.54 3.29 -18.35
C LYS A 290 -2.54 2.76 -17.32
N ASP A 291 -2.83 3.03 -16.04
CA ASP A 291 -2.12 2.49 -14.88
C ASP A 291 -2.08 0.96 -14.94
N GLN A 292 -0.91 0.39 -14.65
CA GLN A 292 -0.67 -1.04 -14.68
C GLN A 292 -1.18 -1.75 -13.42
N HIS A 293 -1.38 -1.02 -12.32
CA HIS A 293 -1.82 -1.58 -11.06
C HIS A 293 -3.34 -1.64 -10.96
N ALA A 294 -3.87 -2.82 -10.65
CA ALA A 294 -5.30 -2.98 -10.41
C ALA A 294 -5.67 -2.42 -9.03
N TYR A 295 -6.79 -1.70 -8.95
CA TYR A 295 -7.32 -1.16 -7.69
C TYR A 295 -8.83 -1.02 -7.73
N CYS A 296 -9.44 -0.92 -6.54
CA CYS A 296 -10.83 -0.53 -6.36
C CYS A 296 -10.87 0.85 -5.70
N THR A 297 -11.83 1.68 -6.08
CA THR A 297 -12.02 3.01 -5.47
C THR A 297 -13.49 3.28 -5.25
N ASP A 298 -13.80 3.90 -4.13
CA ASP A 298 -15.11 4.51 -3.86
C ASP A 298 -15.02 5.99 -4.20
N ILE A 299 -15.81 6.44 -5.17
CA ILE A 299 -15.73 7.78 -5.74
C ILE A 299 -16.36 8.82 -4.82
N ASP A 300 -17.52 8.52 -4.24
CA ASP A 300 -18.33 9.50 -3.51
C ASP A 300 -18.85 9.05 -2.16
N ARG A 301 -18.60 7.80 -1.77
CA ARG A 301 -19.14 7.15 -0.56
C ARG A 301 -20.66 7.08 -0.53
N LEU A 302 -21.30 7.19 -1.70
CA LEU A 302 -22.74 7.14 -1.91
C LEU A 302 -23.15 6.06 -2.92
N GLY A 303 -22.23 5.15 -3.28
CA GLY A 303 -22.50 3.96 -4.08
C GLY A 303 -21.72 3.87 -5.40
N ASP A 304 -21.00 4.92 -5.81
CA ASP A 304 -20.15 4.88 -7.01
C ASP A 304 -18.80 4.21 -6.70
N VAL A 305 -18.77 2.88 -6.77
CA VAL A 305 -17.56 2.06 -6.59
C VAL A 305 -17.08 1.55 -7.94
N ARG A 306 -15.78 1.67 -8.21
CA ARG A 306 -15.16 1.32 -9.49
C ARG A 306 -13.93 0.45 -9.33
N ILE A 307 -13.63 -0.35 -10.34
CA ILE A 307 -12.47 -1.24 -10.44
C ILE A 307 -11.66 -0.83 -11.67
N LEU A 308 -10.39 -0.50 -11.47
CA LEU A 308 -9.42 -0.43 -12.55
C LEU A 308 -8.68 -1.76 -12.62
N ALA A 309 -8.73 -2.45 -13.77
CA ALA A 309 -8.01 -3.69 -14.00
C ALA A 309 -7.45 -3.74 -15.42
N ASN A 310 -6.52 -4.66 -15.70
CA ASN A 310 -5.90 -4.81 -17.02
C ASN A 310 -6.11 -6.25 -17.54
N ILE A 311 -7.37 -6.65 -17.64
CA ILE A 311 -7.77 -7.96 -18.15
C ILE A 311 -7.38 -8.11 -19.63
N ARG A 312 -6.94 -9.31 -19.99
CA ARG A 312 -6.61 -9.77 -21.35
C ARG A 312 -7.51 -10.92 -21.76
#